data_AF-A0A2V5Z3W0-F1
#
_entry.id   AF-A0A2V5Z3W0-F1
#
_cell.length_a   1.000
_cell.length_b   1.000
_cell.length_c   1.000
_cell.angle_alpha   90.00
_cell.angle_beta   90.00
_cell.angle_gamma   90.00
#
_symmetry.space_group_name_H-M   'P 1'
#
loop_
_entity.id
_entity.type
_entity.pdbx_description
1 polymer ?
#
loop_
_entity_poly.entity_id
_entity_poly.type
_entity_poly.pdbx_seq_one_letter_code
_entity_poly.pdbx_strand_id
1 'polypeptide(L)'
;MKRLNASGSAIRQVDRSNEVSSRFEDTLRELLNSTSGLRCDFPLTAEGKVQRSGYPDLRIIDLESKRVFYLDPKLYATGSRDSSFRAFYFEPRKGTNKVRDDAVHFVVGFQHETRPKNGVWKFTRWDLVDLSRFTVTLKAEFQGSNRDMYRPEAIVASSAK
;
A
#
# COMPACT_ATOMS: atom_id res chain seq x y z
N MET A 1 10.30 9.75 -8.99
CA MET A 1 10.47 8.99 -10.26
C MET A 1 11.88 9.06 -10.85
N LYS A 2 12.50 10.24 -11.07
CA LYS A 2 13.86 10.34 -11.65
C LYS A 2 14.91 9.43 -10.95
N ARG A 3 15.01 9.49 -9.61
CA ARG A 3 15.89 8.62 -8.80
C ARG A 3 15.60 7.12 -9.00
N LEU A 4 14.33 6.74 -9.12
CA LEU A 4 13.90 5.35 -9.24
C LEU A 4 14.10 4.77 -10.66
N ASN A 5 14.03 5.61 -11.69
CA ASN A 5 14.33 5.22 -13.08
C ASN A 5 15.85 5.21 -13.39
N ALA A 6 16.68 5.77 -12.51
CA ALA A 6 18.13 5.89 -12.74
C ALA A 6 18.81 4.52 -12.97
N SER A 7 19.93 4.52 -13.69
CA SER A 7 20.69 3.31 -14.04
C SER A 7 21.15 2.50 -12.83
N GLY A 8 21.53 3.17 -11.74
CA GLY A 8 21.95 2.55 -10.47
C GLY A 8 20.82 2.27 -9.47
N SER A 9 19.55 2.42 -9.86
CA SER A 9 18.43 2.18 -8.94
C SER A 9 18.30 0.72 -8.55
N ALA A 10 18.24 0.43 -7.25
CA ALA A 10 18.03 -0.93 -6.71
C ALA A 10 16.73 -1.58 -7.21
N ILE A 11 15.75 -0.77 -7.67
CA ILE A 11 14.46 -1.24 -8.16
C ILE A 11 14.56 -2.02 -9.49
N ARG A 12 15.69 -1.88 -10.22
CA ARG A 12 15.90 -2.57 -11.51
C ARG A 12 16.05 -4.09 -11.35
N GLN A 13 16.48 -4.55 -10.18
CA GLN A 13 16.73 -5.97 -9.87
C GLN A 13 15.56 -6.64 -9.14
N VAL A 14 14.43 -5.94 -9.03
CA VAL A 14 13.27 -6.40 -8.27
C VAL A 14 12.22 -6.98 -9.21
N ASP A 15 11.85 -8.24 -8.99
CA ASP A 15 10.89 -8.90 -9.86
C ASP A 15 9.44 -8.74 -9.44
N ARG A 16 9.18 -8.66 -8.14
CA ARG A 16 7.82 -8.63 -7.60
C ARG A 16 7.35 -7.18 -7.42
N SER A 17 6.18 -6.86 -7.96
CA SER A 17 5.57 -5.53 -7.82
C SER A 17 5.44 -5.07 -6.36
N ASN A 18 5.16 -6.00 -5.44
CA ASN A 18 5.07 -5.69 -4.00
C ASN A 18 6.41 -5.20 -3.42
N GLU A 19 7.53 -5.76 -3.85
CA GLU A 19 8.87 -5.30 -3.41
C GLU A 19 9.20 -3.93 -3.99
N VAL A 20 8.78 -3.67 -5.24
CA VAL A 20 8.89 -2.34 -5.86
C VAL A 20 8.08 -1.31 -5.07
N SER A 21 6.85 -1.65 -4.69
CA SER A 21 6.00 -0.79 -3.85
C SER A 21 6.69 -0.43 -2.53
N SER A 22 7.29 -1.43 -1.86
CA SER A 22 8.03 -1.21 -0.62
C SER A 22 9.21 -0.24 -0.79
N ARG A 23 9.92 -0.29 -1.93
CA ARG A 23 10.99 0.68 -2.25
C ARG A 23 10.45 2.10 -2.48
N PHE A 24 9.25 2.25 -3.03
CA PHE A 24 8.59 3.55 -3.14
C PHE A 24 8.26 4.12 -1.78
N GLU A 25 7.70 3.32 -0.87
CA GLU A 25 7.42 3.73 0.51
C GLU A 25 8.69 4.25 1.19
N ASP A 26 9.79 3.48 1.14
CA ASP A 26 11.05 3.88 1.77
C ASP A 26 11.63 5.16 1.15
N THR A 27 11.61 5.26 -0.19
CA THR A 27 12.10 6.45 -0.90
C THR A 27 11.26 7.69 -0.57
N LEU A 28 9.93 7.56 -0.53
CA LEU A 28 9.03 8.65 -0.18
C LEU A 28 9.25 9.10 1.26
N ARG A 29 9.37 8.14 2.19
CA ARG A 29 9.67 8.42 3.60
C ARG A 29 10.97 9.18 3.78
N GLU A 30 12.05 8.76 3.10
CA GLU A 30 13.34 9.47 3.10
C GLU A 30 13.20 10.92 2.60
N LEU A 31 12.57 11.10 1.43
CA LEU A 31 12.41 12.41 0.81
C LEU A 31 11.56 13.34 1.67
N LEU A 32 10.46 12.84 2.22
CA LEU A 32 9.57 13.62 3.07
C LEU A 32 10.24 14.01 4.39
N ASN A 33 11.02 13.12 5.02
CA ASN A 33 11.81 13.49 6.21
C ASN A 33 12.95 14.46 5.91
N SER A 34 13.47 14.48 4.68
CA SER A 34 14.47 15.46 4.26
C SER A 34 13.87 16.84 3.97
N THR A 35 12.54 16.96 3.93
CA THR A 35 11.85 18.22 3.68
C THR A 35 11.64 18.96 5.00
N SER A 36 12.17 20.18 5.10
CA SER A 36 12.01 21.02 6.29
C SER A 36 10.53 21.21 6.64
N GLY A 37 10.21 21.11 7.93
CA GLY A 37 8.84 21.25 8.42
C GLY A 37 7.99 19.98 8.34
N LEU A 38 8.48 18.88 7.78
CA LEU A 38 7.75 17.60 7.72
C LEU A 38 8.42 16.50 8.54
N ARG A 39 7.60 15.61 9.10
CA ARG A 39 8.02 14.29 9.60
C ARG A 39 7.20 13.21 8.92
N CYS A 40 7.83 12.16 8.40
CA CYS A 40 7.15 11.06 7.75
C CYS A 40 7.62 9.72 8.30
N ASP A 41 6.72 8.91 8.84
CA ASP A 41 7.05 7.59 9.39
C ASP A 41 6.04 6.54 8.95
N PHE A 42 6.38 5.27 9.20
CA PHE A 42 5.38 4.20 9.13
C PHE A 42 4.39 4.39 10.28
N PRO A 43 3.07 4.30 10.03
CA PRO A 43 2.08 4.48 11.08
C PRO A 43 2.15 3.36 12.11
N LEU A 44 1.81 3.72 13.36
CA LEU A 44 1.71 2.79 14.46
C LEU A 44 0.32 2.16 14.49
N THR A 45 0.24 0.90 14.89
CA THR A 45 -1.03 0.23 15.22
C THR A 45 -1.67 0.86 16.46
N ALA A 46 -2.91 0.45 16.77
CA ALA A 46 -3.58 0.80 18.03
C ALA A 46 -2.72 0.47 19.27
N GLU A 47 -1.92 -0.59 19.21
CA GLU A 47 -1.00 -1.05 20.26
C GLU A 47 0.35 -0.30 20.27
N GLY A 48 0.56 0.69 19.41
CA GLY A 48 1.80 1.46 19.34
C GLY A 48 2.96 0.75 18.63
N LYS A 49 2.69 -0.34 17.89
CA LYS A 49 3.70 -1.09 17.13
C LYS A 49 3.80 -0.57 15.70
N VAL A 50 5.00 -0.50 15.15
CA VAL A 50 5.18 -0.23 13.71
C VAL A 50 4.69 -1.44 12.92
N GLN A 51 3.84 -1.20 11.92
CA GLN A 51 3.39 -2.24 10.99
C GLN A 51 3.37 -1.71 9.56
N ARG A 52 4.24 -2.28 8.70
CA ARG A 52 4.32 -1.90 7.28
C ARG A 52 3.09 -2.33 6.49
N SER A 53 2.53 -3.50 6.78
CA SER A 53 1.38 -4.03 6.05
C SER A 53 0.06 -3.34 6.42
N GLY A 54 -0.86 -3.29 5.46
CA GLY A 54 -2.20 -2.73 5.60
C GLY A 54 -2.21 -1.21 5.45
N TYR A 55 -3.39 -0.64 5.26
CA TYR A 55 -3.56 0.79 5.09
C TYR A 55 -3.49 1.55 6.44
N PRO A 56 -2.90 2.77 6.49
CA PRO A 56 -2.12 3.43 5.44
C PRO A 56 -0.63 3.02 5.48
N ASP A 57 0.09 3.23 4.39
CA ASP A 57 1.52 2.89 4.32
C ASP A 57 2.40 3.93 5.04
N LEU A 58 2.13 5.23 4.87
CA LEU A 58 2.91 6.32 5.46
C LEU A 58 2.03 7.31 6.23
N ARG A 59 2.61 7.90 7.28
CA ARG A 59 2.01 8.96 8.10
C ARG A 59 2.93 10.17 8.12
N ILE A 60 2.42 11.30 7.63
CA ILE A 60 3.14 12.57 7.54
C ILE A 60 2.55 13.53 8.58
N ILE A 61 3.40 14.33 9.21
CA ILE A 61 3.03 15.43 10.09
C ILE A 61 3.67 16.68 9.55
N ASP A 62 2.86 17.71 9.34
CA ASP A 62 3.34 19.07 9.24
C ASP A 62 3.70 19.59 10.64
N LEU A 63 4.97 19.90 10.87
CA LEU A 63 5.51 20.21 12.20
C LEU A 63 5.04 21.57 12.73
N GLU A 64 4.60 22.48 11.86
CA GLU A 64 4.08 23.78 12.24
C GLU A 64 2.60 23.69 12.65
N SER A 65 1.74 23.27 11.73
CA SER A 65 0.29 23.17 11.91
C SER A 65 -0.16 21.94 12.71
N LYS A 66 0.73 20.96 12.89
CA LYS A 66 0.43 19.62 13.47
C LYS A 66 -0.54 18.78 12.65
N ARG A 67 -0.89 19.19 11.44
CA ARG A 67 -1.81 18.45 10.57
C ARG A 67 -1.21 17.11 10.16
N VAL A 68 -2.05 16.07 10.21
CA VAL A 68 -1.68 14.71 9.84
C VAL A 68 -2.17 14.39 8.44
N PHE A 69 -1.32 13.72 7.66
CA PHE A 69 -1.66 13.18 6.37
C PHE A 69 -1.30 11.70 6.32
N TYR A 70 -2.19 10.88 5.78
CA TYR A 70 -1.88 9.51 5.42
C TYR A 70 -1.61 9.43 3.93
N LEU A 71 -0.52 8.75 3.55
CA LEU A 71 -0.13 8.57 2.16
C LEU A 71 0.04 7.09 1.86
N ASP A 72 -0.59 6.65 0.77
CA ASP A 72 -0.62 5.26 0.34
C ASP A 72 -0.11 5.17 -1.11
N PRO A 73 1.16 4.78 -1.32
CA PRO A 73 1.71 4.57 -2.65
C PRO A 73 1.08 3.37 -3.34
N LYS A 74 0.81 3.49 -4.64
CA LYS A 74 0.28 2.41 -5.47
C LYS A 74 0.97 2.39 -6.83
N LEU A 75 1.20 1.19 -7.35
CA LEU A 75 1.74 0.99 -8.69
C LEU A 75 0.63 0.51 -9.62
N TYR A 76 0.63 1.00 -10.84
CA TYR A 76 -0.30 0.55 -11.88
C TYR A 76 0.38 0.48 -13.24
N ALA A 77 -0.05 -0.44 -14.09
CA ALA A 77 0.51 -0.61 -15.42
C ALA A 77 -0.05 0.42 -16.41
N THR A 78 0.71 0.73 -17.46
CA THR A 78 0.17 1.48 -18.59
C THR A 78 -1.06 0.80 -19.16
N GLY A 79 -2.13 1.58 -19.37
CA GLY A 79 -3.43 1.07 -19.85
C GLY A 79 -4.37 0.55 -18.76
N SER A 80 -3.96 0.46 -17.49
CA SER A 80 -4.81 -0.06 -16.40
C SER A 80 -5.45 1.03 -15.52
N ARG A 81 -5.43 2.30 -15.95
CA ARG A 81 -5.91 3.44 -15.15
C ARG A 81 -7.42 3.36 -14.86
N ASP A 82 -8.18 2.91 -15.84
CA ASP A 82 -9.65 2.81 -15.76
C ASP A 82 -10.12 1.39 -15.38
N SER A 83 -9.22 0.58 -14.82
CA SER A 83 -9.52 -0.77 -14.36
C SER A 83 -10.51 -0.75 -13.18
N SER A 84 -11.46 -1.69 -13.20
CA SER A 84 -12.38 -1.93 -12.07
C SER A 84 -11.80 -2.84 -10.99
N PHE A 85 -10.59 -3.37 -11.18
CA PHE A 85 -9.92 -4.17 -10.15
C PHE A 85 -9.62 -3.31 -8.91
N ARG A 86 -9.76 -3.93 -7.74
CA ARG A 86 -9.52 -3.27 -6.46
C ARG A 86 -8.08 -2.78 -6.34
N ALA A 87 -7.89 -1.47 -6.37
CA ALA A 87 -6.59 -0.81 -6.13
C ALA A 87 -6.44 -0.23 -4.71
N PHE A 88 -7.56 0.03 -4.03
CA PHE A 88 -7.62 0.52 -2.66
C PHE A 88 -8.36 -0.48 -1.76
N TYR A 89 -7.81 -0.76 -0.59
CA TYR A 89 -8.43 -1.64 0.40
C TYR A 89 -8.06 -1.19 1.80
N PHE A 90 -9.07 -1.00 2.64
CA PHE A 90 -8.92 -0.76 4.06
C PHE A 90 -9.79 -1.76 4.82
N GLU A 91 -9.18 -2.48 5.77
CA GLU A 91 -9.89 -3.38 6.66
C GLU A 91 -9.76 -2.87 8.10
N PRO A 92 -10.84 -2.35 8.70
CA PRO A 92 -10.79 -1.88 10.07
C PRO A 92 -10.61 -3.08 11.02
N ARG A 93 -9.56 -3.05 11.85
CA ARG A 93 -9.24 -4.09 12.83
C ARG A 93 -8.92 -3.47 14.19
N LYS A 94 -9.53 -3.97 15.29
CA LYS A 94 -9.34 -3.35 16.62
C LYS A 94 -7.86 -3.22 17.05
N GLY A 95 -7.06 -4.30 16.96
CA GLY A 95 -5.67 -4.30 17.43
C GLY A 95 -4.66 -3.73 16.44
N THR A 96 -4.88 -3.96 15.14
CA THR A 96 -3.92 -3.62 14.07
C THR A 96 -4.33 -2.40 13.23
N ASN A 97 -5.40 -1.69 13.59
CA ASN A 97 -5.78 -0.45 12.88
C ASN A 97 -4.68 0.61 13.05
N LYS A 98 -4.32 1.23 11.93
CA LYS A 98 -3.30 2.26 11.80
C LYS A 98 -3.87 3.65 11.53
N VAL A 99 -5.15 3.76 11.19
CA VAL A 99 -5.88 5.02 11.04
C VAL A 99 -6.35 5.46 12.44
N ARG A 100 -5.63 6.41 13.03
CA ARG A 100 -5.79 6.85 14.42
C ARG A 100 -5.92 8.37 14.60
N ASP A 101 -5.71 9.12 13.53
CA ASP A 101 -5.72 10.57 13.52
C ASP A 101 -6.89 11.08 12.68
N ASP A 102 -7.39 12.27 13.02
CA ASP A 102 -8.15 13.08 12.07
C ASP A 102 -7.15 13.64 11.03
N ALA A 103 -7.21 13.09 9.82
CA ALA A 103 -6.15 13.24 8.83
C ALA A 103 -6.71 13.46 7.42
N VAL A 104 -5.88 14.07 6.58
CA VAL A 104 -6.11 14.06 5.13
C VAL A 104 -5.55 12.75 4.56
N HIS A 105 -6.33 12.09 3.71
CA HIS A 105 -5.97 10.80 3.15
C HIS A 105 -5.62 10.94 1.67
N PHE A 106 -4.41 10.54 1.31
CA PHE A 106 -3.92 10.55 -0.06
C PHE A 106 -3.54 9.15 -0.54
N VAL A 107 -3.79 8.90 -1.82
CA VAL A 107 -3.12 7.85 -2.60
C VAL A 107 -2.19 8.53 -3.59
N VAL A 108 -0.98 8.01 -3.76
CA VAL A 108 -0.11 8.40 -4.86
C VAL A 108 0.08 7.22 -5.81
N GLY A 109 -0.52 7.31 -6.99
CA GLY A 109 -0.40 6.30 -8.02
C GLY A 109 0.83 6.55 -8.90
N PHE A 110 1.66 5.54 -9.12
CA PHE A 110 2.78 5.58 -10.06
C PHE A 110 2.54 4.61 -11.21
N GLN A 111 2.48 5.14 -12.43
CA GLN A 111 2.38 4.35 -13.64
C GLN A 111 3.73 3.74 -13.99
N HIS A 112 3.73 2.47 -14.37
CA HIS A 112 4.88 1.82 -14.99
C HIS A 112 4.52 1.20 -16.34
N GLU A 113 5.50 1.14 -17.24
CA GLU A 113 5.36 0.41 -18.50
C GLU A 113 5.17 -1.09 -18.26
N THR A 114 4.46 -1.74 -19.18
CA THR A 114 4.42 -3.22 -19.23
C THR A 114 5.81 -3.72 -19.57
N ARG A 115 6.35 -4.63 -18.75
CA ARG A 115 7.69 -5.17 -18.94
C ARG A 115 7.65 -6.63 -19.40
N PRO A 116 8.56 -7.05 -20.29
CA PRO A 116 8.79 -8.48 -20.54
C PRO A 116 9.38 -9.14 -19.28
N LYS A 117 9.39 -10.47 -19.25
CA LYS A 117 10.05 -11.23 -18.18
C LYS A 117 11.52 -10.78 -18.08
N ASN A 118 11.97 -10.39 -16.88
CA ASN A 118 13.30 -9.80 -16.60
C ASN A 118 13.54 -8.38 -17.17
N GLY A 119 12.50 -7.68 -17.64
CA GLY A 119 12.61 -6.28 -18.07
C GLY A 119 12.78 -5.31 -16.90
N VAL A 120 13.28 -4.10 -17.17
CA VAL A 120 13.49 -3.07 -16.15
C VAL A 120 12.20 -2.28 -15.90
N TRP A 121 11.92 -1.94 -14.64
CA TRP A 121 10.84 -1.03 -14.30
C TRP A 121 11.09 0.37 -14.85
N LYS A 122 10.12 0.91 -15.59
CA LYS A 122 10.15 2.28 -16.09
C LYS A 122 8.86 2.98 -15.68
N PHE A 123 8.99 3.98 -14.80
CA PHE A 123 7.87 4.77 -14.31
C PHE A 123 7.68 6.02 -15.17
N THR A 124 6.46 6.25 -15.65
CA THR A 124 6.16 7.26 -16.68
C THR A 124 5.31 8.41 -16.16
N ARG A 125 4.48 8.16 -15.14
CA ARG A 125 3.50 9.12 -14.62
C ARG A 125 3.29 8.91 -13.12
N TRP A 126 2.91 9.98 -12.44
CA TRP A 126 2.34 9.89 -11.11
C TRP A 126 1.11 10.79 -10.98
N ASP A 127 0.18 10.39 -10.13
CA ASP A 127 -1.01 11.17 -9.77
C ASP A 127 -1.15 11.14 -8.24
N LEU A 128 -1.37 12.30 -7.61
CA LEU A 128 -1.74 12.39 -6.20
C LEU A 128 -3.26 12.56 -6.11
N VAL A 129 -3.91 11.67 -5.36
CA VAL A 129 -5.36 11.56 -5.28
C VAL A 129 -5.80 11.84 -3.85
N ASP A 130 -6.61 12.89 -3.66
CA ASP A 130 -7.33 13.14 -2.41
C ASP A 130 -8.52 12.18 -2.27
N LEU A 131 -8.60 11.49 -1.13
CA LEU A 131 -9.67 10.55 -0.84
C LEU A 131 -10.91 11.22 -0.21
N SER A 132 -10.93 12.53 0.01
CA SER A 132 -12.05 13.27 0.63
C SER A 132 -13.38 13.11 -0.12
N ARG A 133 -13.34 12.85 -1.44
CA ARG A 133 -14.51 12.58 -2.29
C ARG A 133 -14.46 11.21 -2.96
N PHE A 134 -13.55 10.34 -2.51
CA PHE A 134 -13.41 9.00 -3.07
C PHE A 134 -14.54 8.09 -2.58
N THR A 135 -15.37 7.62 -3.52
CA THR A 135 -16.47 6.71 -3.20
C THR A 135 -15.97 5.28 -3.18
N VAL A 136 -16.21 4.57 -2.07
CA VAL A 136 -15.83 3.17 -1.89
C VAL A 136 -17.04 2.26 -1.92
N THR A 137 -16.82 0.99 -2.31
CA THR A 137 -17.80 -0.08 -2.10
C THR A 137 -17.46 -0.84 -0.83
N LEU A 138 -18.43 -0.98 0.08
CA LEU A 138 -18.28 -1.83 1.26
C LEU A 138 -18.48 -3.30 0.84
N LYS A 139 -17.51 -4.16 1.18
CA LYS A 139 -17.62 -5.61 1.01
C LYS A 139 -17.58 -6.27 2.39
N ALA A 140 -18.70 -6.84 2.84
CA ALA A 140 -18.76 -7.67 4.04
C ALA A 140 -18.66 -9.15 3.61
N GLU A 141 -17.60 -9.84 4.03
CA GLU A 141 -17.35 -11.23 3.64
C GLU A 141 -17.05 -12.14 4.84
N PHE A 142 -17.61 -13.36 4.81
CA PHE A 142 -17.21 -14.45 5.69
C PHE A 142 -16.04 -15.19 5.03
N GLN A 143 -15.01 -15.50 5.80
CA GLN A 143 -13.78 -16.13 5.31
C GLN A 143 -13.35 -17.23 6.28
N GLY A 144 -12.76 -18.30 5.74
CA GLY A 144 -12.27 -19.45 6.49
C GLY A 144 -10.97 -19.97 5.90
N SER A 145 -10.08 -20.48 6.76
CA SER A 145 -8.82 -21.10 6.31
C SER A 145 -9.02 -22.59 6.02
N ASN A 146 -8.07 -23.22 5.32
CA ASN A 146 -8.04 -24.68 5.19
C ASN A 146 -8.11 -25.38 6.55
N ARG A 147 -7.49 -24.79 7.59
CA ARG A 147 -7.52 -25.33 8.96
C ARG A 147 -8.93 -25.28 9.56
N ASP A 148 -9.75 -24.30 9.21
CA ASP A 148 -11.12 -24.21 9.70
C ASP A 148 -12.04 -25.18 8.97
N MET A 149 -11.81 -25.40 7.68
CA MET A 149 -12.63 -26.28 6.85
C MET A 149 -12.40 -27.77 7.13
N TYR A 150 -11.15 -28.18 7.33
CA TYR A 150 -10.78 -29.60 7.49
C TYR A 150 -10.67 -30.06 8.95
N ARG A 151 -11.50 -29.50 9.84
CA ARG A 151 -11.61 -30.02 11.20
C ARG A 151 -12.33 -31.37 11.19
N PRO A 152 -11.92 -32.36 12.00
CA PRO A 152 -12.55 -33.68 12.01
C PRO A 152 -14.07 -33.63 12.18
N GLU A 153 -14.57 -32.73 13.03
CA GLU A 153 -16.00 -32.54 13.29
C GLU A 153 -16.79 -31.96 12.10
N ALA A 154 -16.12 -31.32 11.13
CA ALA A 154 -16.76 -30.74 9.94
C ALA A 154 -16.75 -31.69 8.73
N ILE A 155 -15.94 -32.76 8.76
CA ILE A 155 -15.77 -33.68 7.65
C ILE A 155 -16.86 -34.76 7.72
N VAL A 156 -17.77 -34.75 6.75
CA VAL A 156 -18.89 -35.72 6.68
C VAL A 156 -18.50 -37.02 5.96
N ALA A 157 -17.47 -36.99 5.11
CA ALA A 157 -16.93 -38.16 4.41
C ALA A 157 -15.54 -37.83 3.84
N SER A 158 -14.72 -38.87 3.65
CA SER A 158 -13.41 -38.79 2.99
C SER A 158 -13.28 -39.93 1.98
N SER A 159 -12.64 -39.68 0.84
CA SER A 159 -12.26 -40.74 -0.10
C SER A 159 -11.09 -41.57 0.45
N ALA A 160 -10.82 -42.71 -0.20
CA ALA A 160 -9.51 -43.35 -0.05
C ALA A 160 -8.40 -42.39 -0.48
N LYS A 161 -7.20 -42.56 0.11
CA LYS A 161 -5.99 -41.83 -0.28
C LYS A 161 -5.51 -42.25 -1.66
#